data_AF-A0A2N8KKS2-F1
#
_entry.id   AF-A0A2N8KKS2-F1
#
_cell.length_a   1.000
_cell.length_b   1.000
_cell.length_c   1.000
_cell.angle_alpha   90.00
_cell.angle_beta   90.00
_cell.angle_gamma   90.00
#
_symmetry.space_group_name_H-M   'P 1'
#
loop_
_entity.id
_entity.type
_entity.pdbx_description
1 polymer ?
#
loop_
_entity_poly.entity_id
_entity_poly.type
_entity_poly.pdbx_seq_one_letter_code
_entity_poly.pdbx_strand_id
1 'polypeptide(L)'
;MSVSPTDLLMLGKRSLATHSCEADIRSSMSRLYYSAYHHGRLFAERLSSQGDDTQARGGVHARLYTALMHPSVSRTSVQYMKSKSLGYILKAMHAQRIKADYFIDTEVSLQEARAMELQAGGALEI
;
A
#
# COMPACT_ATOMS: atom_id res chain seq x y z
N MET A 1 12.53 4.65 -19.19
CA MET A 1 11.57 5.50 -18.45
C MET A 1 11.25 4.77 -17.14
N SER A 2 11.37 5.44 -15.99
CA SER A 2 10.99 4.86 -14.70
C SER A 2 9.53 5.18 -14.37
N VAL A 3 8.90 4.35 -13.56
CA VAL A 3 7.50 4.49 -13.10
C VAL A 3 7.50 4.96 -11.64
N SER A 4 6.65 5.93 -11.31
CA SER A 4 6.50 6.46 -9.96
C SER A 4 5.29 5.87 -9.22
N PRO A 5 5.22 6.01 -7.87
CA PRO A 5 4.00 5.69 -7.11
C PRO A 5 2.75 6.39 -7.66
N THR A 6 2.87 7.65 -8.09
CA THR A 6 1.76 8.42 -8.66
C THR A 6 1.27 7.84 -9.98
N ASP A 7 2.17 7.37 -10.84
CA ASP A 7 1.80 6.72 -12.10
C ASP A 7 0.98 5.45 -11.85
N LEU A 8 1.37 4.66 -10.83
CA LEU A 8 0.63 3.46 -10.41
C LEU A 8 -0.75 3.81 -9.84
N LEU A 9 -0.86 4.88 -9.05
CA LEU A 9 -2.14 5.38 -8.54
C LEU A 9 -3.06 5.75 -9.71
N MET A 10 -2.57 6.57 -10.64
CA MET A 10 -3.34 7.03 -11.79
C MET A 10 -3.78 5.88 -12.69
N LEU A 11 -2.91 4.89 -12.91
CA LEU A 11 -3.27 3.68 -13.64
C LEU A 11 -4.37 2.90 -12.91
N GLY A 12 -4.22 2.66 -11.60
CA GLY A 12 -5.22 1.96 -10.78
C GLY A 12 -6.57 2.66 -10.83
N LYS A 13 -6.60 3.98 -10.65
CA LYS A 13 -7.82 4.81 -10.73
C LYS A 13 -8.50 4.70 -12.09
N ARG A 14 -7.73 4.82 -13.18
CA ARG A 14 -8.25 4.71 -14.55
C ARG A 14 -8.84 3.32 -14.80
N SER A 15 -8.11 2.26 -14.47
CA SER A 15 -8.59 0.89 -14.61
C SER A 15 -9.86 0.63 -13.81
N LEU A 16 -10.00 1.22 -12.61
CA LEU A 16 -11.22 1.11 -11.81
C LEU A 16 -12.38 1.91 -12.40
N ALA A 17 -12.11 3.09 -12.96
CA ALA A 17 -13.13 3.92 -13.58
C ALA A 17 -13.72 3.28 -14.85
N THR A 18 -12.92 2.50 -15.59
CA THR A 18 -13.30 1.88 -16.86
C THR A 18 -13.43 0.35 -16.77
N HIS A 19 -13.64 -0.20 -15.58
CA HIS A 19 -13.77 -1.65 -15.40
C HIS A 19 -14.98 -2.21 -16.16
N SER A 20 -14.81 -3.39 -16.74
CA SER A 20 -15.87 -4.12 -17.45
C SER A 20 -16.13 -5.50 -16.85
N CYS A 21 -15.15 -6.02 -16.10
CA CYS A 21 -15.21 -7.31 -15.43
C CYS A 21 -14.40 -7.28 -14.12
N GLU A 22 -14.52 -8.34 -13.34
CA GLU A 22 -13.79 -8.49 -12.08
C GLU A 22 -12.26 -8.49 -12.26
N ALA A 23 -11.75 -9.02 -13.38
CA ALA A 23 -10.31 -9.03 -13.66
C ALA A 23 -9.72 -7.60 -13.76
N ASP A 24 -10.50 -6.64 -14.27
CA ASP A 24 -10.13 -5.22 -14.29
C ASP A 24 -10.06 -4.65 -12.87
N ILE A 25 -11.02 -4.99 -12.02
CA ILE A 25 -11.08 -4.57 -10.62
C ILE A 25 -9.86 -5.11 -9.86
N ARG A 26 -9.55 -6.40 -10.00
CA ARG A 26 -8.38 -7.04 -9.38
C ARG A 26 -7.08 -6.37 -9.82
N SER A 27 -6.95 -6.13 -11.13
CA SER A 27 -5.80 -5.45 -11.71
C SER A 27 -5.64 -4.04 -11.14
N SER A 28 -6.75 -3.31 -10.97
CA SER A 28 -6.74 -1.99 -10.32
C SER A 28 -6.27 -2.08 -8.87
N MET A 29 -6.83 -2.98 -8.06
CA MET A 29 -6.46 -3.18 -6.65
C MET A 29 -4.95 -3.47 -6.49
N SER A 30 -4.38 -4.28 -7.39
CA SER A 30 -2.95 -4.54 -7.43
C SER A 30 -2.15 -3.25 -7.65
N ARG A 31 -2.51 -2.42 -8.64
CA ARG A 31 -1.82 -1.15 -8.93
C ARG A 31 -1.96 -0.12 -7.82
N LEU A 32 -3.14 -0.03 -7.19
CA LEU A 32 -3.38 0.82 -6.02
C LEU A 32 -2.49 0.41 -4.83
N TYR A 33 -2.37 -0.90 -4.56
CA TYR A 33 -1.45 -1.40 -3.54
C TYR A 33 0.00 -1.06 -3.85
N TYR A 34 0.47 -1.35 -5.07
CA TYR A 34 1.87 -1.09 -5.43
C TYR A 34 2.21 0.40 -5.43
N SER A 35 1.26 1.28 -5.74
CA SER A 35 1.42 2.71 -5.54
C SER A 35 1.76 3.04 -4.08
N ALA A 36 0.90 2.63 -3.14
CA ALA A 36 1.13 2.87 -1.72
C ALA A 36 2.42 2.19 -1.22
N TYR A 37 2.68 0.95 -1.64
CA TYR A 37 3.88 0.20 -1.26
C TYR A 37 5.16 0.92 -1.67
N HIS A 38 5.25 1.37 -2.93
CA HIS A 38 6.44 2.07 -3.40
C HIS A 38 6.59 3.45 -2.74
N HIS A 39 5.48 4.16 -2.45
CA HIS A 39 5.53 5.37 -1.64
C HIS A 39 6.06 5.09 -0.23
N GLY A 40 5.52 4.10 0.47
CA GLY A 40 5.96 3.71 1.81
C GLY A 40 7.43 3.27 1.86
N ARG A 41 7.91 2.58 0.82
CA ARG A 41 9.34 2.22 0.69
C ARG A 41 10.22 3.46 0.55
N LEU A 42 9.85 4.38 -0.35
CA LEU A 42 10.60 5.64 -0.53
C LEU A 42 10.56 6.51 0.73
N PHE A 43 9.45 6.50 1.46
CA PHE A 43 9.33 7.15 2.76
C PHE A 43 10.30 6.53 3.78
N ALA A 44 10.34 5.20 3.92
CA ALA A 44 11.23 4.50 4.83
C ALA A 44 12.72 4.74 4.51
N GLU A 45 13.08 4.83 3.23
CA GLU A 45 14.44 5.15 2.77
C GLU A 45 14.89 6.57 3.15
N ARG A 46 13.95 7.50 3.38
CA ARG A 46 14.23 8.89 3.77
C ARG A 46 14.27 9.10 5.29
N LEU A 47 13.88 8.10 6.09
CA LEU A 47 13.98 8.20 7.54
C LEU A 47 15.45 8.17 7.96
N SER A 48 15.78 8.88 9.03
CA SER A 48 17.13 8.90 9.60
C SER A 48 17.57 7.56 10.19
N SER A 49 16.61 6.68 10.49
CA SER A 49 16.85 5.32 10.98
C SER A 49 15.75 4.39 10.47
N GLN A 50 16.13 3.14 10.17
CA GLN A 50 15.17 2.12 9.77
C GLN A 50 14.32 1.67 10.97
N GLY A 51 13.06 1.36 10.71
CA GLY A 51 12.17 0.78 11.72
C GLY A 51 12.51 -0.68 12.02
N ASP A 52 11.98 -1.19 13.12
CA ASP A 52 12.15 -2.58 13.55
C ASP A 52 11.14 -3.51 12.85
N ASP A 53 11.65 -4.47 12.09
CA ASP A 53 10.86 -5.50 11.41
C ASP A 53 11.09 -6.92 11.97
N THR A 54 11.75 -7.07 13.12
CA THR A 54 12.05 -8.39 13.71
C THR A 54 10.80 -9.20 14.02
N GLN A 55 9.66 -8.54 14.27
CA GLN A 55 8.37 -9.16 14.52
C GLN A 55 7.57 -9.45 13.24
N ALA A 56 8.13 -9.16 12.06
CA ALA A 56 7.44 -9.36 10.80
C ALA A 56 7.20 -10.85 10.54
N ARG A 57 5.95 -11.20 10.26
CA ARG A 57 5.55 -12.54 9.83
C ARG A 57 5.21 -12.50 8.35
N GLY A 58 6.18 -12.81 7.50
CA GLY A 58 6.00 -12.88 6.04
C GLY A 58 7.18 -12.33 5.24
N GLY A 59 6.96 -12.14 3.94
CA GLY A 59 7.97 -11.63 3.02
C GLY A 59 8.20 -10.12 3.09
N VAL A 60 8.85 -9.58 2.06
CA VAL A 60 9.27 -8.17 1.97
C VAL A 60 8.16 -7.15 2.21
N HIS A 61 6.94 -7.44 1.77
CA HIS A 61 5.76 -6.59 2.01
C HIS A 61 5.42 -6.49 3.51
N ALA A 62 5.48 -7.62 4.22
CA ALA A 62 5.22 -7.68 5.65
C ALA A 62 6.30 -7.00 6.46
N ARG A 63 7.56 -7.20 6.06
CA ARG A 63 8.71 -6.52 6.66
C ARG A 63 8.59 -5.01 6.56
N LEU A 64 8.27 -4.48 5.39
CA LEU A 64 8.12 -3.03 5.20
C LEU A 64 7.04 -2.43 6.11
N TYR A 65 5.81 -2.95 6.10
CA TYR A 65 4.77 -2.36 6.95
C TYR A 65 5.05 -2.57 8.44
N THR A 66 5.77 -3.64 8.82
CA THR A 66 6.17 -3.87 10.21
C THR A 66 7.20 -2.85 10.67
N ALA A 67 8.24 -2.59 9.87
CA ALA A 67 9.20 -1.52 10.13
C ALA A 67 8.51 -0.15 10.25
N LEU A 68 7.58 0.15 9.34
CA LEU A 68 6.83 1.41 9.36
C LEU A 68 5.95 1.54 10.61
N MET A 69 5.39 0.44 11.12
CA MET A 69 4.61 0.41 12.37
C MET A 69 5.48 0.52 13.64
N HIS A 70 6.77 0.18 13.56
CA HIS A 70 7.75 0.27 14.64
C HIS A 70 8.94 1.18 14.26
N PRO A 71 8.69 2.47 13.98
CA PRO A 71 9.76 3.36 13.56
C PRO A 71 10.72 3.68 14.71
N SER A 72 12.02 3.72 14.39
CA SER A 72 13.09 4.06 15.33
C SER A 72 13.34 5.56 15.49
N VAL A 73 12.67 6.40 14.66
CA VAL A 73 12.74 7.86 14.80
C VAL A 73 12.03 8.34 16.07
N SER A 74 12.39 9.55 16.55
CA SER A 74 11.82 10.12 17.78
C SER A 74 10.29 10.14 17.75
N ARG A 75 9.66 9.72 18.85
CA ARG A 75 8.20 9.73 19.04
C ARG A 75 7.57 11.12 18.95
N THR A 76 8.35 12.18 19.18
CA THR A 76 7.91 13.57 19.05
C THR A 76 7.99 14.10 17.61
N SER A 77 8.62 13.35 16.70
CA SER A 77 8.71 13.72 15.29
C SER A 77 7.39 13.46 14.56
N VAL A 78 6.98 14.36 13.68
CA VAL A 78 5.88 14.14 12.74
C VAL A 78 6.11 12.86 11.92
N GLN A 79 7.37 12.53 11.60
CA GLN A 79 7.70 11.33 10.83
C GLN A 79 7.36 10.03 11.57
N TYR A 80 7.38 10.04 12.90
CA TYR A 80 6.96 8.87 13.69
C TYR A 80 5.48 8.53 13.42
N MET A 81 4.61 9.54 13.49
CA MET A 81 3.18 9.36 13.25
C MET A 81 2.89 9.00 11.79
N LYS A 82 3.55 9.70 10.85
CA LYS A 82 3.44 9.40 9.41
C LYS A 82 3.85 7.96 9.08
N SER A 83 4.97 7.50 9.63
CA SER A 83 5.45 6.12 9.47
C SER A 83 4.41 5.12 9.95
N LYS A 84 3.87 5.30 11.16
CA LYS A 84 2.88 4.37 11.71
C LYS A 84 1.61 4.35 10.87
N SER A 85 1.11 5.51 10.44
CA SER A 85 -0.06 5.61 9.57
C SER A 85 0.15 4.84 8.26
N LEU A 86 1.30 5.05 7.60
CA LEU A 86 1.65 4.29 6.39
C LEU A 86 1.72 2.79 6.66
N GLY A 87 2.32 2.37 7.76
CA GLY A 87 2.40 0.95 8.14
C GLY A 87 1.03 0.30 8.29
N TYR A 88 0.08 0.96 8.97
CA TYR A 88 -1.28 0.43 9.09
C TYR A 88 -2.04 0.39 7.77
N ILE A 89 -1.91 1.43 6.93
CA ILE A 89 -2.51 1.47 5.59
C ILE A 89 -1.98 0.29 4.74
N LEU A 90 -0.65 0.13 4.70
CA LEU A 90 -0.03 -0.93 3.91
C LEU A 90 -0.39 -2.33 4.40
N LYS A 91 -0.51 -2.54 5.71
CA LYS A 91 -0.94 -3.82 6.28
C LYS A 91 -2.35 -4.19 5.81
N ALA A 92 -3.28 -3.24 5.86
CA ALA A 92 -4.66 -3.45 5.42
C ALA A 92 -4.73 -3.69 3.90
N MET A 93 -4.07 -2.85 3.11
CA MET A 93 -4.07 -2.98 1.64
C MET A 93 -3.38 -4.26 1.17
N HIS A 94 -2.34 -4.74 1.86
CA HIS A 94 -1.65 -5.96 1.49
C HIS A 94 -2.55 -7.19 1.57
N ALA A 95 -3.42 -7.28 2.58
CA ALA A 95 -4.40 -8.36 2.69
C ALA A 95 -5.40 -8.32 1.52
N GLN A 96 -5.88 -7.13 1.15
CA GLN A 96 -6.79 -6.95 0.02
C GLN A 96 -6.11 -7.29 -1.32
N ARG A 97 -4.85 -6.89 -1.49
CA ARG A 97 -4.04 -7.27 -2.66
C ARG A 97 -3.83 -8.78 -2.75
N ILE A 98 -3.59 -9.48 -1.63
CA ILE A 98 -3.47 -10.94 -1.63
C ILE A 98 -4.76 -11.59 -2.14
N LYS A 99 -5.92 -11.14 -1.64
CA LYS A 99 -7.23 -11.60 -2.11
C LYS A 99 -7.38 -11.37 -3.62
N ALA A 100 -7.11 -10.15 -4.08
CA ALA A 100 -7.26 -9.77 -5.48
C ALA A 100 -6.35 -10.57 -6.42
N ASP A 101 -5.08 -10.76 -6.07
CA ASP A 101 -4.06 -11.33 -6.97
C ASP A 101 -3.95 -12.86 -6.89
N TYR A 102 -4.29 -13.48 -5.76
CA TYR A 102 -4.03 -14.91 -5.53
C TYR A 102 -5.27 -15.76 -5.26
N PHE A 103 -6.37 -15.17 -4.79
CA PHE A 103 -7.61 -15.93 -4.50
C PHE A 103 -8.63 -15.70 -5.62
N ILE A 104 -8.39 -16.36 -6.74
CA ILE A 104 -9.25 -16.27 -7.93
C ILE A 104 -10.64 -16.87 -7.71
N ASP A 105 -10.73 -17.87 -6.83
CA ASP A 105 -11.99 -18.54 -6.48
C ASP A 105 -12.85 -17.72 -5.49
N THR A 106 -12.41 -16.53 -5.09
CA THR A 106 -13.14 -15.64 -4.17
C THR A 106 -13.42 -14.31 -4.84
N GLU A 107 -14.66 -13.84 -4.87
CA GLU A 107 -15.01 -12.57 -5.51
C GLU A 107 -14.38 -11.35 -4.82
N VAL A 108 -13.96 -10.37 -5.61
CA VAL A 108 -13.67 -9.00 -5.14
C VAL A 108 -14.76 -8.03 -5.58
N SER A 109 -15.19 -7.17 -4.67
CA SER A 109 -16.24 -6.20 -4.94
C SER A 109 -15.68 -4.86 -5.42
N LEU A 110 -16.49 -4.12 -6.18
CA LEU A 110 -16.19 -2.72 -6.52
C LEU A 110 -16.01 -1.86 -5.26
N GLN A 111 -16.75 -2.14 -4.19
CA GLN A 111 -16.65 -1.41 -2.92
C GLN A 111 -15.28 -1.59 -2.26
N GLU A 112 -14.76 -2.82 -2.22
CA GLU A 112 -13.40 -3.11 -1.72
C GLU A 112 -12.34 -2.35 -2.52
N ALA A 113 -12.47 -2.33 -3.85
CA ALA A 113 -11.54 -1.61 -4.72
C ALA A 113 -11.62 -0.08 -4.54
N ARG A 114 -12.82 0.49 -4.35
CA ARG A 114 -12.99 1.92 -4.05
C ARG A 114 -12.41 2.30 -2.68
N ALA A 115 -12.52 1.42 -1.69
CA ALA A 115 -11.85 1.62 -0.40
C ALA A 115 -10.32 1.63 -0.57
N MET A 116 -9.76 0.73 -1.37
CA MET A 116 -8.32 0.74 -1.69
C MET A 116 -7.90 1.99 -2.48
N GLU A 117 -8.75 2.54 -3.34
CA GLU A 117 -8.47 3.78 -4.07
C GLU A 117 -8.30 4.96 -3.12
N LEU A 118 -9.19 5.10 -2.14
CA LEU A 118 -9.11 6.11 -1.10
C LEU A 118 -7.87 5.93 -0.22
N GLN A 119 -7.58 4.69 0.19
CA GLN A 119 -6.40 4.36 0.99
C GLN A 119 -5.10 4.68 0.25
N ALA A 120 -5.00 4.32 -1.03
CA ALA A 120 -3.83 4.61 -1.85
C ALA A 120 -3.64 6.12 -2.04
N GLY A 121 -4.73 6.87 -2.28
CA GLY A 121 -4.69 8.33 -2.35
C GLY A 121 -4.17 8.94 -1.05
N GLY A 122 -4.77 8.58 0.09
CA GLY A 122 -4.35 9.08 1.39
C GLY A 122 -2.93 8.67 1.78
N ALA A 123 -2.45 7.50 1.34
CA ALA A 123 -1.06 7.08 1.55
C ALA A 123 -0.06 8.05 0.91
N LEU A 124 -0.34 8.52 -0.32
CA LEU A 124 0.55 9.41 -1.06
C LEU A 124 0.55 10.85 -0.53
N GLU A 125 -0.43 11.22 0.29
CA GLU A 125 -0.50 12.53 0.97
C GLU A 125 0.30 12.56 2.29
N ILE A 126 0.77 11.41 2.78
CA ILE A 126 1.62 11.28 3.97
C ILE A 126 3.08 11.56 3.62
#